data_AF-A0AAW8KP24-F1
#
_entry.id   AF-A0AAW8KP24-F1
#
_cell.length_a   1.000
_cell.length_b   1.000
_cell.length_c   1.000
_cell.angle_alpha   90.00
_cell.angle_beta   90.00
_cell.angle_gamma   90.00
#
_symmetry.space_group_name_H-M   'P 1'
#
loop_
_entity.id
_entity.type
_entity.pdbx_description
1 polymer ?
#
loop_
_entity_poly.entity_id
_entity_poly.type
_entity_poly.pdbx_seq_one_letter_code
_entity_poly.pdbx_strand_id
1 'polypeptide(L)'
;MNQLTNLSSAEISAQHEQDAKDLTRILPASKKVYIEGSRPDIQVPMREISLTDTPTGLGGEHNPPVMVYDTSGVYTDPNVQIDLDKGLPSVRQNWIE
;
A
#
# COMPACT_ATOMS: atom_id res chain seq x y z
N MET A 1 38.73 3.40 5.41
CA MET A 1 38.22 2.31 4.53
C MET A 1 36.91 1.87 5.16
N ASN A 2 35.77 2.34 4.64
CA ASN A 2 34.46 2.08 5.26
C ASN A 2 34.00 0.68 4.86
N GLN A 3 33.66 -0.18 5.82
CA GLN A 3 33.17 -1.54 5.58
C GLN A 3 31.78 -1.61 4.90
N LEU A 4 31.25 -0.48 4.42
CA LEU A 4 29.90 -0.38 3.85
C LEU A 4 29.81 -0.72 2.35
N THR A 5 30.92 -1.04 1.66
CA THR A 5 30.91 -1.16 0.18
C THR A 5 31.07 -2.58 -0.38
N ASN A 6 31.13 -3.63 0.45
CA ASN A 6 31.28 -5.01 -0.03
C ASN A 6 30.22 -5.96 0.57
N LEU A 7 28.93 -5.63 0.47
CA LEU A 7 27.88 -6.62 0.70
C LEU A 7 27.84 -7.59 -0.48
N SER A 8 27.83 -8.89 -0.19
CA SER A 8 27.57 -9.92 -1.18
C SER A 8 26.13 -9.82 -1.70
N SER A 9 25.87 -10.36 -2.89
CA SER A 9 24.52 -10.39 -3.46
C SER A 9 23.50 -11.07 -2.54
N ALA A 10 23.93 -12.07 -1.76
CA ALA A 10 23.09 -12.76 -0.79
C ALA A 10 22.70 -11.84 0.39
N GLU A 11 23.64 -11.03 0.89
CA GLU A 11 23.38 -10.08 1.97
C GLU A 11 22.48 -8.93 1.50
N ILE A 12 22.64 -8.47 0.25
CA ILE A 12 21.76 -7.45 -0.34
C ILE A 12 20.32 -7.98 -0.45
N SER A 13 20.14 -9.19 -0.99
CA SER A 13 18.80 -9.76 -1.13
C SER A 13 18.14 -10.02 0.22
N ALA A 14 18.91 -10.48 1.22
CA ALA A 14 18.40 -10.62 2.59
C ALA A 14 17.99 -9.27 3.21
N GLN A 15 18.76 -8.21 2.96
CA GLN A 15 18.39 -6.85 3.39
C GLN A 15 17.11 -6.39 2.68
N HIS A 16 16.99 -6.60 1.37
CA HIS A 16 15.78 -6.25 0.61
C HIS A 16 14.54 -7.00 1.10
N GLU A 17 14.67 -8.27 1.49
CA GLU A 17 13.55 -9.03 2.06
C GLU A 17 13.11 -8.43 3.42
N GLN A 18 14.07 -8.01 4.25
CA GLN A 18 13.77 -7.35 5.52
C GLN A 18 13.13 -5.97 5.29
N ASP A 19 13.69 -5.17 4.39
CA ASP A 19 13.15 -3.85 4.04
C ASP A 19 11.74 -3.96 3.46
N ALA A 20 11.46 -4.96 2.63
CA ALA A 20 10.13 -5.22 2.09
C ALA A 20 9.09 -5.46 3.21
N LYS A 21 9.47 -6.24 4.24
CA LYS A 21 8.63 -6.49 5.42
C LYS A 21 8.41 -5.21 6.22
N ASP A 22 9.44 -4.39 6.38
CA ASP A 22 9.36 -3.15 7.15
C ASP A 22 8.55 -2.06 6.43
N LEU A 23 8.57 -2.05 5.09
CA LEU A 23 7.77 -1.16 4.25
C LEU A 23 6.29 -1.53 4.23
N THR A 24 5.94 -2.82 4.37
CA THR A 24 4.55 -3.24 4.47
C THR A 24 3.93 -2.80 5.80
N ARG A 25 3.19 -1.70 5.75
CA ARG A 25 2.57 -1.10 6.94
C ARG A 25 1.08 -1.37 6.98
N ILE A 26 0.62 -1.98 8.07
CA ILE A 26 -0.80 -2.03 8.38
C ILE A 26 -1.22 -0.64 8.88
N LEU A 27 -2.19 -0.04 8.20
CA LEU A 27 -2.86 1.18 8.64
C LEU A 27 -4.14 0.75 9.39
N PRO A 28 -4.25 1.02 10.71
CA PRO A 28 -5.39 0.56 11.51
C PRO A 28 -6.73 1.03 10.94
N ALA A 29 -7.75 0.18 11.08
CA ALA A 29 -9.11 0.40 10.59
C ALA A 29 -9.21 0.84 9.12
N SER A 30 -8.15 0.62 8.33
CA SER A 30 -8.05 1.09 6.96
C SER A 30 -7.91 -0.07 5.99
N LYS A 31 -8.49 0.09 4.80
CA LYS A 31 -8.25 -0.80 3.66
C LYS A 31 -7.85 0.01 2.43
N LYS A 32 -6.89 -0.50 1.66
CA LYS A 32 -6.59 0.01 0.33
C LYS A 32 -7.78 -0.30 -0.59
N VAL A 33 -8.23 0.67 -1.34
CA VAL A 33 -9.25 0.49 -2.37
C VAL A 33 -8.83 1.23 -3.63
N TYR A 34 -9.37 0.80 -4.77
CA TYR A 34 -9.10 1.42 -6.06
C TYR A 34 -10.41 1.89 -6.67
N ILE A 35 -10.39 3.13 -7.17
CA ILE A 35 -11.49 3.70 -7.94
C ILE A 35 -11.09 3.69 -9.40
N GLU A 36 -11.94 3.13 -10.26
CA GLU A 36 -11.74 3.21 -11.71
C GLU A 36 -11.75 4.68 -12.15
N GLY A 37 -10.72 5.07 -12.91
CA GLY A 37 -10.61 6.40 -13.48
C GLY A 37 -11.42 6.56 -14.75
N SER A 38 -10.94 7.39 -15.67
CA SER A 38 -11.57 7.58 -16.98
C SER A 38 -11.43 6.38 -17.92
N ARG A 39 -10.64 5.37 -17.55
CA ARG A 39 -10.41 4.14 -18.30
C ARG A 39 -10.27 2.96 -17.33
N PRO A 40 -10.62 1.72 -17.74
CA PRO A 40 -10.53 0.54 -16.87
C PRO A 40 -9.12 0.22 -16.34
N ASP A 41 -8.08 0.57 -17.10
CA ASP A 41 -6.68 0.39 -16.71
C ASP A 41 -6.18 1.41 -15.67
N ILE A 42 -6.95 2.47 -15.44
CA ILE A 42 -6.63 3.49 -14.44
C ILE A 42 -7.32 3.13 -13.12
N GLN A 43 -6.53 2.60 -12.18
CA GLN A 43 -6.99 2.26 -10.84
C GLN A 43 -6.42 3.30 -9.86
N VAL A 44 -7.23 4.28 -9.46
CA VAL A 44 -6.82 5.39 -8.59
C VAL A 44 -6.80 4.92 -7.13
N PRO A 45 -5.64 4.91 -6.45
CA PRO A 45 -5.53 4.41 -5.09
C PRO A 45 -6.17 5.36 -4.08
N MET A 46 -7.03 4.80 -3.25
CA MET A 46 -7.66 5.47 -2.12
C MET A 46 -7.56 4.59 -0.88
N ARG A 47 -7.80 5.19 0.29
CA ARG A 47 -7.89 4.47 1.54
C ARG A 47 -9.26 4.69 2.15
N GLU A 48 -9.95 3.60 2.43
CA GLU A 48 -11.23 3.62 3.15
C GLU A 48 -10.95 3.35 4.63
N ILE A 49 -11.44 4.21 5.51
CA ILE A 49 -11.28 4.12 6.97
C ILE A 49 -12.63 3.80 7.59
N SER A 50 -12.73 2.63 8.23
CA SER A 50 -13.92 2.25 8.99
C SER A 50 -14.04 3.09 10.25
N LEU A 51 -15.24 3.63 10.49
CA LEU A 51 -15.55 4.41 11.69
C LEU A 51 -16.37 3.55 12.66
N THR A 52 -16.19 3.80 13.97
CA THR A 52 -17.08 3.24 15.00
C THR A 52 -18.41 3.99 14.99
N ASP A 53 -19.49 3.33 15.38
CA ASP A 53 -20.80 3.97 15.52
C ASP A 53 -20.76 5.09 16.58
N THR A 54 -21.52 6.17 16.34
CA THR A 54 -21.70 7.28 17.30
C THR A 54 -22.65 6.82 18.41
N PRO A 55 -22.25 6.81 19.69
CA PRO A 55 -23.15 6.39 20.76
C PRO A 55 -24.40 7.29 20.85
N THR A 56 -25.58 6.68 20.80
CA THR A 56 -26.87 7.36 21.00
C THR A 56 -27.67 6.64 22.08
N GLY A 57 -28.69 7.30 22.64
CA GLY A 57 -29.59 6.69 23.63
C GLY A 57 -30.39 5.48 23.12
N LEU A 58 -30.31 5.16 21.82
CA LEU A 58 -31.06 4.09 21.15
C LEU A 58 -30.16 2.99 20.55
N GLY A 59 -28.88 2.93 20.90
CA GLY A 59 -28.00 1.81 20.52
C GLY A 59 -26.93 2.12 19.49
N GLY A 60 -26.68 3.39 19.18
CA GLY A 60 -25.61 3.82 18.27
C GLY A 60 -26.10 4.20 16.87
N GLU A 61 -25.52 5.25 16.30
CA GLU A 61 -25.75 5.70 14.92
C GLU A 61 -24.56 5.28 14.05
N HIS A 62 -24.84 4.57 12.96
CA HIS A 62 -23.80 4.08 12.06
C HIS A 62 -23.09 5.21 11.34
N ASN A 63 -21.76 5.19 11.37
CA ASN A 63 -20.93 6.10 10.59
C ASN A 63 -20.41 5.40 9.33
N PRO A 64 -20.75 5.88 8.12
CA PRO A 64 -20.19 5.32 6.91
C PRO A 64 -18.66 5.51 6.87
N PRO A 65 -17.91 4.61 6.21
CA PRO A 65 -16.47 4.74 6.10
C PRO A 65 -16.04 6.04 5.40
N VAL A 66 -14.89 6.57 5.80
CA VAL A 66 -14.32 7.79 5.19
C VAL A 66 -13.28 7.42 4.16
N MET A 67 -13.45 7.97 2.95
CA MET A 67 -12.49 7.83 1.85
C MET A 67 -11.47 8.97 1.90
N VAL A 68 -10.18 8.61 1.87
CA VAL A 68 -9.08 9.56 1.83
C VAL A 68 -8.08 9.23 0.72
N TYR A 69 -7.36 10.24 0.26
CA TYR A 69 -6.26 10.07 -0.69
C TYR A 69 -5.15 9.22 -0.08
N ASP A 70 -4.56 8.31 -0.87
CA ASP A 70 -3.58 7.36 -0.36
C ASP A 70 -2.30 7.28 -1.22
N THR A 71 -1.25 7.94 -0.74
CA THR A 71 0.08 7.99 -1.36
C THR A 71 0.97 6.80 -1.00
N SER A 72 0.48 5.83 -0.23
CA SER A 72 1.29 4.69 0.20
C SER A 72 1.74 3.75 -0.93
N GLY A 73 1.14 3.85 -2.12
CA GLY A 73 1.37 2.91 -3.21
C GLY A 73 0.89 1.49 -2.89
N VAL A 74 1.59 0.49 -3.44
CA VAL A 74 1.29 -0.95 -3.23
C VAL A 74 1.73 -1.46 -1.85
N TYR A 75 2.51 -0.70 -1.10
CA TYR A 75 3.06 -1.13 0.19
C TYR A 75 2.00 -1.30 1.29
N THR A 76 0.78 -0.83 1.08
CA THR A 76 -0.37 -1.09 1.96
C THR A 76 -1.48 -1.89 1.27
N ASP A 77 -1.22 -2.43 0.07
CA ASP A 77 -2.14 -3.33 -0.62
C ASP A 77 -1.83 -4.78 -0.21
N PRO A 78 -2.73 -5.47 0.53
CA PRO A 78 -2.50 -6.84 0.96
C PRO A 78 -2.46 -7.86 -0.20
N ASN A 79 -2.87 -7.47 -1.40
CA ASN A 79 -2.88 -8.34 -2.57
C ASN A 79 -1.58 -8.27 -3.38
N VAL A 80 -0.65 -7.39 -3.02
CA VAL A 80 0.63 -7.23 -3.72
C VAL A 80 1.76 -7.78 -2.87
N GLN A 81 2.52 -8.73 -3.44
CA GLN A 81 3.78 -9.16 -2.84
C GLN A 81 4.89 -8.18 -3.24
N ILE A 82 5.58 -7.64 -2.23
CA ILE A 82 6.66 -6.67 -2.43
C ILE A 82 7.97 -7.42 -2.66
N ASP A 83 8.61 -7.12 -3.79
CA ASP A 83 9.93 -7.64 -4.18
C ASP A 83 10.78 -6.46 -4.65
N LEU A 84 11.73 -6.03 -3.81
CA LEU A 84 12.57 -4.86 -4.10
C LEU A 84 13.60 -5.14 -5.19
N ASP A 85 13.97 -6.40 -5.44
CA ASP A 85 14.88 -6.76 -6.54
C ASP A 85 14.18 -6.60 -7.90
N LYS A 86 12.86 -6.77 -7.95
CA LYS A 86 12.03 -6.56 -9.16
C LYS A 86 11.51 -5.13 -9.31
N GLY A 87 11.43 -4.38 -8.22
CA GLY A 87 10.83 -3.06 -8.18
C GLY A 87 9.29 -3.09 -8.30
N LEU A 88 8.70 -1.92 -8.54
CA LEU A 88 7.24 -1.77 -8.61
C LEU A 88 6.66 -2.22 -9.96
N PRO A 89 5.42 -2.74 -9.99
CA PRO A 89 4.73 -3.04 -11.24
C PRO A 89 4.62 -1.82 -12.16
N SER A 90 4.89 -2.01 -13.45
CA SER A 90 4.85 -0.96 -14.48
C SER A 90 3.42 -0.64 -14.94
N VAL A 91 2.56 -0.21 -14.01
CA VAL A 91 1.10 0.01 -14.24
C VAL A 91 0.76 1.05 -15.31
N ARG A 92 1.74 1.83 -15.78
CA ARG A 92 1.58 2.90 -16.79
C ARG A 92 2.27 2.60 -18.12
N GLN A 93 2.83 1.41 -18.30
CA GLN A 93 3.59 1.06 -19.51
C GLN A 93 2.75 1.25 -20.78
N ASN A 94 1.52 0.72 -20.78
CA ASN A 94 0.57 0.84 -21.89
C ASN A 94 0.07 2.28 -22.17
N TRP A 95 0.46 3.26 -21.36
CA TRP A 95 0.10 4.66 -21.59
C TRP A 95 1.13 5.38 -22.45
N ILE A 96 2.32 4.80 -22.59
CA ILE A 96 3.51 5.41 -23.19
C ILE A 96 3.88 4.71 -24.50
N GLU A 97 3.72 3.39 -24.57
CA GLU A 97 3.90 2.58 -25.79
C GLU A 97 2.82 2.85 -26.84
#